data_AF-A0A9X7XS17-F1
#
_entry.id   AF-A0A9X7XS17-F1
#
_cell.length_a   1.000
_cell.length_b   1.000
_cell.length_c   1.000
_cell.angle_alpha   90.00
_cell.angle_beta   90.00
_cell.angle_gamma   90.00
#
_symmetry.space_group_name_H-M   'P 1'
#
loop_
_entity.id
_entity.type
_entity.pdbx_description
1 polymer ?
#
loop_
_entity_poly.entity_id
_entity_poly.type
_entity_poly.pdbx_seq_one_letter_code
_entity_poly.pdbx_strand_id
1 'polypeptide(L)'
;MRQPGPKTHLLVLLLASILTILIKDDLQVHMMVALSVVYLVLNRLSRKVLPFILVYVLSLAVSFAMPETLGTMKLVFYSFARMMPLVMIGATLMYSPPGSIMCVLERMSVPRPITVMICILIRFFPVVLLEMKAIRDGIRARGIFPHWYSTLLHPAMAYECYFMPLVVRCLKLSAELASSAELRGIESDCARTSIHAFHFRTADAVALVIYIIAATAIYGAGGMMA
;
A
#
# COMPACT_ATOMS: atom_id res chain seq x y z
N MET A 1 22.32 -1.44 -3.68
CA MET A 1 21.31 -1.55 -4.75
C MET A 1 20.03 -0.86 -4.28
N ARG A 2 19.59 0.20 -4.98
CA ARG A 2 18.41 1.02 -4.65
C ARG A 2 17.12 0.25 -4.99
N GLN A 3 16.04 0.50 -4.24
CA GLN A 3 14.73 -0.12 -4.43
C GLN A 3 14.19 0.10 -5.86
N PRO A 4 13.50 -0.88 -6.47
CA PRO A 4 12.82 -0.73 -7.75
C PRO A 4 11.81 0.41 -7.72
N GLY A 5 11.57 1.03 -8.87
CA GLY A 5 10.57 2.08 -8.99
C GLY A 5 9.14 1.54 -8.72
N PRO A 6 8.24 2.35 -8.15
CA PRO A 6 6.88 1.95 -7.75
C PRO A 6 5.99 1.47 -8.92
N LYS A 7 6.33 1.86 -10.15
CA LYS A 7 5.68 1.34 -11.36
C LYS A 7 5.94 -0.16 -11.58
N THR A 8 7.15 -0.63 -11.25
CA THR A 8 7.48 -2.05 -11.34
C THR A 8 6.67 -2.86 -10.33
N HIS A 9 6.51 -2.35 -9.11
CA HIS A 9 5.65 -2.97 -8.10
C HIS A 9 4.20 -3.10 -8.58
N LEU A 10 3.63 -2.07 -9.22
CA LEU A 10 2.27 -2.14 -9.76
C LEU A 10 2.16 -3.10 -10.96
N LEU A 11 3.12 -3.09 -11.89
CA LEU A 11 3.14 -4.03 -13.01
C LEU A 11 3.32 -5.48 -12.56
N VAL A 12 4.21 -5.72 -11.60
CA VAL A 12 4.42 -7.04 -10.98
C VAL A 12 3.17 -7.48 -10.22
N LEU A 13 2.46 -6.57 -9.55
CA LEU A 13 1.18 -6.86 -8.90
C LEU A 13 0.10 -7.25 -9.91
N LEU A 14 -0.03 -6.51 -11.01
CA LEU A 14 -0.98 -6.84 -12.08
C LEU A 14 -0.64 -8.20 -12.72
N LEU A 15 0.63 -8.43 -13.04
CA LEU A 15 1.09 -9.73 -13.56
C LEU A 15 0.79 -10.86 -12.56
N ALA A 16 1.09 -10.65 -11.28
CA ALA A 16 0.76 -11.61 -10.22
C ALA A 16 -0.74 -11.88 -10.13
N SER A 17 -1.60 -10.86 -10.24
CA SER A 17 -3.05 -11.03 -10.20
C SER A 17 -3.55 -11.92 -11.35
N ILE A 18 -3.04 -11.71 -12.57
CA ILE A 18 -3.37 -12.53 -13.75
C ILE A 18 -2.90 -13.97 -13.54
N LEU A 19 -1.68 -14.16 -13.04
CA LEU A 19 -1.10 -15.48 -12.80
C LEU A 19 -1.86 -16.27 -11.71
N THR A 20 -2.26 -15.62 -10.61
CA THR A 20 -3.04 -16.28 -9.55
C THR A 20 -4.40 -16.82 -10.04
N ILE A 21 -4.99 -16.17 -11.04
CA ILE A 21 -6.24 -16.61 -11.68
C ILE A 21 -5.98 -17.82 -12.60
N LEU A 22 -4.86 -17.82 -13.32
CA LEU A 22 -4.55 -18.81 -14.36
C LEU A 22 -4.08 -20.17 -13.82
N ILE A 23 -3.49 -20.18 -12.61
CA ILE A 23 -2.93 -21.38 -11.97
C ILE A 23 -4.00 -22.44 -11.70
N LYS A 24 -3.71 -23.72 -11.93
CA LYS A 24 -4.64 -24.82 -11.62
C LYS A 24 -4.10 -25.78 -10.57
N ASP A 25 -2.78 -25.96 -10.51
CA ASP A 25 -2.14 -26.97 -9.66
C ASP A 25 -1.65 -26.40 -8.32
N ASP A 26 -1.68 -27.24 -7.26
CA ASP A 26 -1.19 -26.87 -5.93
C ASP A 26 0.32 -26.54 -5.92
N LEU A 27 1.12 -27.27 -6.72
CA LEU A 27 2.56 -27.04 -6.85
C LEU A 27 2.86 -25.64 -7.40
N GLN A 28 2.07 -25.17 -8.36
CA GLN A 28 2.22 -23.84 -8.94
C GLN A 28 1.96 -22.73 -7.91
N VAL A 29 0.99 -22.92 -7.01
CA VAL A 29 0.71 -21.98 -5.93
C VAL A 29 1.91 -21.86 -4.98
N HIS A 30 2.52 -22.98 -4.58
CA HIS A 30 3.72 -22.98 -3.75
C HIS A 30 4.90 -22.27 -4.41
N MET A 31 5.12 -22.52 -5.71
CA MET A 31 6.18 -21.85 -6.48
C MET A 31 5.95 -20.34 -6.60
N MET A 32 4.69 -19.91 -6.70
CA MET A 32 4.34 -18.50 -6.76
C MET A 32 4.53 -17.78 -5.41
N VAL A 33 4.24 -18.46 -4.29
CA VAL A 33 4.60 -17.97 -2.95
C VAL A 33 6.11 -17.86 -2.81
N ALA A 34 6.88 -18.84 -3.27
CA ALA A 34 8.35 -18.76 -3.25
C ALA A 34 8.86 -17.56 -4.08
N LEU A 35 8.29 -17.33 -5.26
CA LEU A 35 8.64 -16.18 -6.10
C LEU A 35 8.31 -14.84 -5.42
N SER A 36 7.17 -14.73 -4.74
CA SER A 36 6.79 -13.50 -4.02
C SER A 36 7.67 -13.26 -2.79
N VAL A 37 8.13 -14.31 -2.11
CA VAL A 37 9.15 -14.23 -1.05
C VAL A 37 10.47 -13.70 -1.60
N VAL A 38 10.96 -14.26 -2.71
CA VAL A 38 12.20 -13.80 -3.36
C VAL A 38 12.07 -12.32 -3.74
N TYR A 39 10.92 -11.92 -4.30
CA TYR A 39 10.64 -10.53 -4.62
C TYR A 39 10.68 -9.61 -3.39
N LEU A 40 10.09 -10.01 -2.26
CA LEU A 40 10.15 -9.27 -1.00
C LEU A 40 11.57 -9.14 -0.43
N VAL A 41 12.37 -10.20 -0.53
CA VAL A 41 13.78 -10.22 -0.08
C VAL A 41 14.62 -9.28 -0.94
N LEU A 42 14.45 -9.28 -2.26
CA LEU A 42 15.12 -8.35 -3.18
C LEU A 42 14.78 -6.88 -2.86
N ASN A 43 13.57 -6.61 -2.37
CA ASN A 43 13.12 -5.29 -1.94
C ASN A 43 13.57 -4.88 -0.52
N ARG A 44 14.41 -5.71 0.14
CA ARG A 44 14.91 -5.52 1.52
C ARG A 44 13.82 -5.46 2.60
N LEU A 45 12.65 -6.01 2.32
CA LEU A 45 11.55 -6.14 3.28
C LEU A 45 11.61 -7.48 4.03
N SER A 46 12.82 -8.02 4.26
CA SER A 46 13.05 -9.36 4.80
C SER A 46 12.43 -9.59 6.18
N ARG A 47 12.35 -8.53 7.02
CA ARG A 47 11.69 -8.61 8.34
C ARG A 47 10.18 -8.87 8.25
N LYS A 48 9.56 -8.54 7.13
CA LYS A 48 8.11 -8.72 6.89
C LYS A 48 7.79 -10.07 6.24
N VAL A 49 8.80 -10.80 5.75
CA VAL A 49 8.60 -12.11 5.11
C VAL A 49 8.10 -13.15 6.12
N LEU A 50 8.66 -13.16 7.34
CA LEU A 50 8.32 -14.14 8.38
C LEU A 50 6.82 -14.18 8.73
N PRO A 51 6.13 -13.05 9.02
CA PRO A 51 4.69 -13.11 9.30
C PRO A 51 3.87 -13.56 8.09
N PHE A 52 4.26 -13.21 6.86
CA PHE A 52 3.53 -13.66 5.67
C PHE A 52 3.65 -15.17 5.46
N ILE A 53 4.85 -15.74 5.65
CA ILE A 53 5.05 -17.20 5.58
C ILE A 53 4.27 -17.91 6.68
N LEU A 54 4.29 -17.39 7.92
CA LEU A 54 3.54 -17.96 9.03
C LEU A 54 2.03 -18.00 8.74
N VAL A 55 1.47 -16.90 8.24
CA VAL A 55 0.04 -16.83 7.89
C VAL A 55 -0.29 -17.81 6.76
N TYR A 56 0.58 -17.94 5.76
CA TYR A 56 0.39 -18.90 4.68
C TYR A 56 0.39 -20.35 5.17
N VAL A 57 1.42 -20.76 5.93
CA VAL A 57 1.53 -22.11 6.47
C VAL A 57 0.36 -22.42 7.42
N LEU A 58 -0.04 -21.45 8.25
CA LEU A 58 -1.20 -21.60 9.12
C LEU A 58 -2.49 -21.81 8.33
N SER A 59 -2.71 -21.03 7.26
CA SER A 59 -3.90 -21.18 6.41
C SER A 59 -3.99 -22.54 5.73
N LEU A 60 -2.84 -23.10 5.30
CA LEU A 60 -2.77 -24.44 4.72
C LEU A 60 -2.99 -25.53 5.77
N ALA A 61 -2.37 -25.40 6.95
CA ALA A 61 -2.51 -26.35 8.05
C ALA A 61 -3.97 -26.44 8.53
N VAL A 62 -4.65 -25.30 8.64
CA VAL A 62 -6.09 -25.26 8.96
C VAL A 62 -6.93 -25.92 7.87
N SER A 63 -6.59 -25.70 6.59
CA SER A 63 -7.29 -26.36 5.47
C SER A 63 -7.14 -27.89 5.50
N PHE A 64 -5.97 -28.41 5.88
CA PHE A 64 -5.70 -29.85 5.94
C PHE A 64 -6.28 -30.54 7.18
N ALA A 65 -6.35 -29.83 8.31
CA ALA A 65 -6.90 -30.37 9.56
C ALA A 65 -8.43 -30.50 9.56
N MET A 66 -9.13 -29.82 8.64
CA MET A 66 -10.59 -29.82 8.59
C MET A 66 -11.14 -31.03 7.83
N PRO A 67 -12.10 -31.78 8.40
CA PRO A 67 -12.74 -32.90 7.72
C PRO A 67 -13.62 -32.44 6.54
N GLU A 68 -13.77 -33.30 5.53
CA GLU A 68 -14.51 -33.00 4.28
C GLU A 68 -16.00 -32.66 4.50
N THR A 69 -16.54 -32.95 5.67
CA THR A 69 -17.91 -32.61 6.06
C THR A 69 -18.14 -31.10 6.18
N LEU A 70 -17.09 -30.31 6.38
CA LEU A 70 -17.10 -28.84 6.43
C LEU A 70 -16.51 -28.23 5.14
N GLY A 71 -16.86 -28.79 3.97
CA GLY A 71 -16.29 -28.41 2.68
C GLY A 71 -16.32 -26.91 2.34
N THR A 72 -17.35 -26.18 2.77
CA THR A 72 -17.42 -24.72 2.58
C THR A 72 -16.37 -23.96 3.37
N MET A 73 -16.09 -24.36 4.62
CA MET A 73 -15.05 -23.73 5.45
C MET A 73 -13.66 -24.04 4.91
N LYS A 74 -13.43 -25.29 4.48
CA LYS A 74 -12.16 -25.70 3.86
C LYS A 74 -11.86 -24.90 2.59
N LEU A 75 -12.86 -24.66 1.75
CA LEU A 75 -12.75 -23.84 0.53
C LEU A 75 -12.36 -22.38 0.84
N VAL A 76 -12.93 -21.78 1.89
CA VAL A 76 -12.62 -20.40 2.29
C VAL A 76 -11.15 -20.28 2.69
N PHE A 77 -10.66 -21.15 3.58
CA PHE A 77 -9.25 -21.12 4.01
C PHE A 77 -8.28 -21.42 2.86
N TYR A 78 -8.62 -22.34 1.97
CA TYR A 78 -7.84 -22.63 0.77
C TYR A 78 -7.79 -21.43 -0.20
N SER A 79 -8.92 -20.74 -0.39
CA SER A 79 -9.00 -19.52 -1.20
C SER A 79 -8.17 -18.38 -0.60
N PHE A 80 -8.17 -18.23 0.73
CA PHE A 80 -7.31 -17.28 1.43
C PHE A 80 -5.83 -17.60 1.21
N ALA A 81 -5.41 -18.87 1.31
CA ALA A 81 -4.05 -19.30 1.05
C ALA A 81 -3.60 -18.96 -0.38
N ARG A 82 -4.51 -19.13 -1.35
CA ARG A 82 -4.26 -18.84 -2.78
C ARG A 82 -4.12 -17.35 -3.08
N MET A 83 -4.75 -16.48 -2.30
CA MET A 83 -4.61 -15.02 -2.42
C MET A 83 -3.34 -14.47 -1.75
N MET A 84 -2.59 -15.28 -0.98
CA MET A 84 -1.40 -14.81 -0.25
C MET A 84 -0.30 -14.21 -1.14
N PRO A 85 0.08 -14.78 -2.31
CA PRO A 85 1.08 -14.16 -3.19
C PRO A 85 0.70 -12.73 -3.60
N LEU A 86 -0.59 -12.48 -3.84
CA LEU A 86 -1.10 -11.16 -4.20
C LEU A 86 -0.93 -10.17 -3.05
N VAL A 87 -1.29 -10.59 -1.82
CA VAL A 87 -1.13 -9.77 -0.62
C VAL A 87 0.34 -9.46 -0.35
N MET A 88 1.23 -10.44 -0.54
CA MET A 88 2.68 -10.29 -0.35
C MET A 88 3.29 -9.28 -1.32
N ILE A 89 2.92 -9.34 -2.60
CA ILE A 89 3.38 -8.37 -3.60
C ILE A 89 2.73 -7.01 -3.35
N GLY A 90 1.44 -6.96 -3.02
CA GLY A 90 0.73 -5.73 -2.67
C GLY A 90 1.33 -5.01 -1.46
N ALA A 91 1.81 -5.76 -0.47
CA ALA A 91 2.49 -5.20 0.68
C ALA A 91 3.76 -4.41 0.29
N THR A 92 4.48 -4.80 -0.76
CA THR A 92 5.64 -4.03 -1.24
C THR A 92 5.25 -2.61 -1.69
N LEU A 93 4.06 -2.45 -2.28
CA LEU A 93 3.52 -1.16 -2.66
C LEU A 93 3.08 -0.35 -1.43
N MET A 94 2.45 -1.00 -0.44
CA MET A 94 2.00 -0.33 0.80
C MET A 94 3.15 0.17 1.66
N TYR A 95 4.26 -0.56 1.72
CA TYR A 95 5.46 -0.16 2.47
C TYR A 95 6.34 0.84 1.71
N SER A 96 6.02 1.13 0.45
CA SER A 96 6.72 2.15 -0.34
C SER A 96 6.33 3.56 0.15
N PRO A 97 7.23 4.55 0.08
CA PRO A 97 6.95 5.89 0.57
C PRO A 97 5.77 6.51 -0.19
N PRO A 98 4.93 7.33 0.46
CA PRO A 98 3.72 7.89 -0.14
C PRO A 98 3.98 8.64 -1.46
N GLY A 99 5.12 9.33 -1.57
CA GLY A 99 5.56 10.00 -2.81
C GLY A 99 5.76 9.08 -4.01
N SER A 100 6.13 7.82 -3.76
CA SER A 100 6.26 6.79 -4.80
C SER A 100 4.90 6.29 -5.29
N ILE A 101 3.89 6.25 -4.41
CA ILE A 101 2.51 5.90 -4.76
C ILE A 101 1.88 7.01 -5.59
N MET A 102 2.11 8.27 -5.20
CA MET A 102 1.69 9.46 -5.97
C MET A 102 2.23 9.41 -7.41
N CYS A 103 3.48 9.00 -7.56
CA CYS A 103 4.12 8.85 -8.87
C CYS A 103 3.45 7.81 -9.79
N VAL A 104 2.80 6.80 -9.21
CA VAL A 104 2.06 5.77 -9.96
C VAL A 104 0.66 6.29 -10.32
N LEU A 105 -0.01 6.95 -9.38
CA LEU A 105 -1.34 7.54 -9.57
C LEU A 105 -1.34 8.64 -10.64
N GLU A 106 -0.26 9.41 -10.76
CA GLU A 106 -0.08 10.41 -11.83
C GLU A 106 -0.09 9.82 -13.24
N ARG A 107 0.20 8.52 -13.40
CA ARG A 107 0.32 7.88 -14.71
C ARG A 107 -0.81 6.92 -15.06
N MET A 108 -1.57 6.44 -14.07
CA MET A 108 -2.91 5.95 -14.35
C MET A 108 -3.68 7.10 -15.00
N SER A 109 -4.42 6.86 -16.08
CA SER A 109 -5.11 7.89 -16.90
C SER A 109 -6.24 8.62 -16.15
N VAL A 110 -5.91 9.20 -15.00
CA VAL A 110 -6.77 9.98 -14.13
C VAL A 110 -6.68 11.43 -14.60
N PRO A 111 -7.80 12.16 -14.71
CA PRO A 111 -7.78 13.55 -15.09
C PRO A 111 -6.93 14.35 -14.09
N ARG A 112 -6.05 15.19 -14.65
CA ARG A 112 -5.05 16.00 -13.93
C ARG A 112 -5.54 16.70 -12.65
N PRO A 113 -6.74 17.35 -12.60
CA PRO A 113 -7.21 17.99 -11.38
C PRO A 113 -7.39 17.00 -10.22
N ILE A 114 -7.85 15.78 -10.50
CA ILE A 114 -8.01 14.72 -9.49
C ILE A 114 -6.64 14.28 -8.96
N THR A 115 -5.67 14.11 -9.86
CA THR A 115 -4.30 13.73 -9.50
C THR A 115 -3.63 14.75 -8.57
N VAL A 116 -3.76 16.05 -8.87
CA VAL A 116 -3.25 17.13 -8.01
C VAL A 116 -3.93 17.10 -6.65
N MET A 117 -5.25 16.90 -6.61
CA MET A 117 -5.99 16.80 -5.35
C MET A 117 -5.51 15.62 -4.49
N ILE A 118 -5.36 14.44 -5.08
CA ILE A 118 -4.83 13.25 -4.39
C ILE A 118 -3.39 13.50 -3.89
N CYS A 119 -2.56 14.14 -4.71
CA CYS A 119 -1.20 14.51 -4.36
C CYS A 119 -1.14 15.41 -3.11
N ILE A 120 -1.99 16.44 -3.08
CA ILE A 120 -2.14 17.33 -1.92
C ILE A 120 -2.60 16.53 -0.70
N LEU A 121 -3.63 15.68 -0.82
CA LEU A 121 -4.15 14.87 0.29
C LEU A 121 -3.08 13.96 0.91
N ILE A 122 -2.33 13.24 0.07
CA ILE A 122 -1.28 12.32 0.54
C ILE A 122 -0.15 13.07 1.26
N ARG A 123 0.22 14.27 0.78
CA ARG A 123 1.26 15.10 1.40
C ARG A 123 0.76 15.83 2.65
N PHE A 124 -0.53 16.16 2.69
CA PHE A 124 -1.19 16.86 3.79
C PHE A 124 -1.49 15.93 4.97
N PHE A 125 -1.78 14.65 4.70
CA PHE A 125 -2.12 13.68 5.73
C PHE A 125 -1.05 13.55 6.85
N PRO A 126 0.27 13.44 6.54
CA PRO A 126 1.31 13.50 7.56
C PRO A 126 1.30 14.78 8.40
N VAL A 127 0.96 15.93 7.79
CA VAL A 127 0.91 17.23 8.47
C VAL A 127 -0.26 17.25 9.46
N VAL A 128 -1.44 16.75 9.07
CA VAL A 128 -2.60 16.62 9.95
C VAL A 128 -2.29 15.73 11.16
N LEU A 129 -1.58 14.62 10.96
CA LEU A 129 -1.17 13.74 12.07
C LEU A 129 -0.23 14.45 13.06
N LEU A 130 0.66 15.31 12.58
CA LEU A 130 1.53 16.12 13.42
C LEU A 130 0.73 17.18 14.19
N GLU A 131 -0.21 17.86 13.54
CA GLU A 131 -1.09 18.84 14.19
C GLU A 131 -1.96 18.18 15.26
N MET A 132 -2.53 17.02 14.95
CA MET A 132 -3.28 16.20 15.91
C MET A 132 -2.44 15.83 17.13
N LYS A 133 -1.17 15.47 16.91
CA LYS A 133 -0.24 15.17 18.00
C LYS A 133 0.08 16.42 18.83
N ALA A 134 0.32 17.57 18.19
CA ALA A 134 0.59 18.82 18.88
C ALA A 134 -0.61 19.28 19.73
N ILE A 135 -1.83 19.17 19.21
CA ILE A 135 -3.07 19.46 19.95
C ILE A 135 -3.21 18.53 21.15
N ARG A 136 -3.01 17.21 20.96
CA ARG A 136 -3.04 16.22 22.04
C ARG A 136 -2.03 16.54 23.14
N ASP A 137 -0.80 16.88 22.77
CA ASP A 137 0.26 17.18 23.71
C ASP A 137 -0.04 18.48 24.47
N GLY A 138 -0.65 19.48 23.81
CA GLY A 138 -1.13 20.72 24.43
C GLY A 138 -2.27 20.51 25.42
N ILE A 139 -3.24 19.64 25.11
CA ILE A 139 -4.35 19.29 26.01
C ILE A 139 -3.82 18.51 27.23
N ARG A 140 -2.87 17.61 27.02
CA ARG A 140 -2.20 16.88 28.10
C ARG A 140 -1.41 17.82 29.02
N ALA A 141 -0.71 18.80 28.47
CA ALA A 141 0.01 19.81 29.25
C ALA A 141 -0.91 20.68 30.13
N ARG A 142 -2.16 20.91 29.69
CA ARG A 142 -3.19 21.62 30.48
C ARG A 142 -3.86 20.74 31.55
N GLY A 143 -3.55 19.44 31.62
CA GLY A 143 -4.12 18.52 32.61
C GLY A 143 -5.57 18.11 32.34
N ILE A 144 -6.14 18.41 31.17
CA ILE A 144 -7.59 18.29 30.90
C ILE A 144 -8.04 16.83 30.70
N PHE A 145 -7.12 15.88 30.51
CA PHE A 145 -7.38 14.43 30.52
C PHE A 145 -6.17 13.64 31.05
N PRO A 146 -6.09 13.35 32.36
CA PRO A 146 -4.94 12.65 32.95
C PRO A 146 -4.88 11.16 32.59
N HIS A 147 -6.01 10.55 32.21
CA HIS A 147 -6.10 9.14 31.85
C HIS A 147 -6.83 8.95 30.52
N TRP A 148 -6.43 7.93 29.75
CA TRP A 148 -6.97 7.64 28.41
C TRP A 148 -8.49 7.35 28.41
N TYR A 149 -9.03 6.85 29.52
CA TYR A 149 -10.47 6.56 29.67
C TYR A 149 -11.31 7.80 30.00
N SER A 150 -10.70 8.88 30.50
CA SER A 150 -11.40 10.13 30.86
C SER A 150 -12.00 10.82 29.63
N THR A 151 -11.34 10.70 28.48
CA THR A 151 -11.83 11.16 27.18
C THR A 151 -13.14 10.48 26.75
N LEU A 152 -13.33 9.21 27.12
CA LEU A 152 -14.52 8.43 26.77
C LEU A 152 -15.71 8.73 27.70
N LEU A 153 -15.44 9.12 28.95
CA LEU A 153 -16.46 9.48 29.93
C LEU A 153 -17.13 10.83 29.63
N HIS A 154 -16.41 11.75 28.95
CA HIS A 154 -16.92 13.09 28.60
C HIS A 154 -16.75 13.38 27.10
N PRO A 155 -17.54 12.74 26.23
CA PRO A 155 -17.38 12.83 24.77
C PRO A 155 -17.60 14.25 24.24
N ALA A 156 -18.49 15.04 24.84
CA ALA A 156 -18.74 16.43 24.43
C ALA A 156 -17.53 17.33 24.69
N MET A 157 -16.91 17.24 25.86
CA MET A 157 -15.70 17.99 26.19
C MET A 157 -14.49 17.54 25.36
N ALA A 158 -14.38 16.24 25.09
CA ALA A 158 -13.37 15.71 24.19
C ALA A 158 -13.54 16.26 22.76
N TYR A 159 -14.77 16.38 22.27
CA TYR A 159 -15.05 16.95 20.95
C TYR A 159 -14.62 18.41 20.86
N GLU A 160 -15.05 19.24 21.80
CA GLU A 160 -14.69 20.67 21.82
C GLU A 160 -13.19 20.89 21.98
N CYS A 161 -12.52 20.11 22.84
CA CYS A 161 -11.08 20.27 23.08
C CYS A 161 -10.20 19.73 21.95
N TYR A 162 -10.62 18.70 21.20
CA TYR A 162 -9.80 18.11 20.13
C TYR A 162 -10.23 18.54 18.72
N PHE A 163 -11.51 18.39 18.38
CA PHE A 163 -11.99 18.56 17.01
C PHE A 163 -12.10 20.03 16.63
N MET A 164 -12.62 20.88 17.53
CA MET A 164 -12.77 22.31 17.26
C MET A 164 -11.43 22.98 16.88
N PRO A 165 -10.35 22.88 17.69
CA PRO A 165 -9.06 23.48 17.32
C PRO A 165 -8.44 22.83 16.09
N LEU A 166 -8.63 21.53 15.88
CA LEU A 166 -8.13 20.84 14.68
C LEU A 166 -8.78 21.42 13.41
N VAL A 167 -10.11 21.57 13.40
CA VAL A 167 -10.84 22.10 12.24
C VAL A 167 -10.37 23.51 11.92
N VAL A 168 -10.24 24.38 12.93
CA VAL A 168 -9.74 25.76 12.75
C VAL A 168 -8.33 25.76 12.17
N ARG A 169 -7.45 24.86 12.63
CA ARG A 169 -6.07 24.73 12.11
C ARG A 169 -6.05 24.25 10.67
N CYS A 170 -6.85 23.23 10.33
CA CYS A 170 -6.99 22.74 8.96
C CYS A 170 -7.51 23.83 8.01
N LEU A 171 -8.50 24.62 8.43
CA LEU A 171 -9.03 25.73 7.64
C LEU A 171 -7.95 26.79 7.36
N LYS A 172 -7.20 27.20 8.38
CA LYS A 172 -6.08 28.15 8.19
C LYS A 172 -5.02 27.60 7.23
N LEU A 173 -4.63 26.36 7.42
CA LEU A 173 -3.63 25.72 6.57
C LEU A 173 -4.12 25.58 5.12
N SER A 174 -5.40 25.30 4.90
CA SER A 174 -5.96 25.29 3.54
C SER A 174 -5.92 26.67 2.87
N ALA A 175 -6.18 27.75 3.62
CA ALA A 175 -6.12 29.11 3.10
C ALA A 175 -4.67 29.53 2.76
N GLU A 176 -3.70 29.15 3.61
CA GLU A 176 -2.27 29.34 3.34
C GLU A 176 -1.79 28.55 2.12
N LEU A 177 -2.28 27.32 1.94
CA LEU A 177 -1.96 26.50 0.77
C LEU A 177 -2.59 27.05 -0.52
N ALA A 178 -3.84 27.52 -0.46
CA ALA A 178 -4.53 28.14 -1.58
C ALA A 178 -3.81 29.42 -2.03
N SER A 179 -3.56 30.35 -1.10
CA SER A 179 -2.82 31.59 -1.40
C SER A 179 -1.40 31.30 -1.91
N SER A 180 -0.68 30.34 -1.32
CA SER A 180 0.63 29.94 -1.84
C SER A 180 0.56 29.30 -3.24
N ALA A 181 -0.52 28.60 -3.58
CA ALA A 181 -0.72 27.99 -4.88
C ALA A 181 -1.07 29.04 -5.95
N GLU A 182 -1.93 30.01 -5.62
CA GLU A 182 -2.25 31.16 -6.46
C GLU A 182 -0.99 32.00 -6.77
N LEU A 183 -0.17 32.30 -5.76
CA LEU A 183 1.10 33.04 -5.94
C LEU A 183 2.12 32.28 -6.79
N ARG A 184 2.08 30.94 -6.78
CA ARG A 184 2.90 30.08 -7.65
C ARG A 184 2.28 29.88 -9.04
N GLY A 185 1.16 30.56 -9.31
CA GLY A 185 0.46 30.53 -10.58
C GLY A 185 -0.09 29.15 -10.89
N ILE A 186 -0.83 28.49 -9.97
CA ILE A 186 -1.47 27.18 -10.23
C ILE A 186 -2.53 27.23 -11.34
N GLU A 187 -3.05 28.41 -11.66
CA GLU A 187 -4.04 28.65 -12.73
C GLU A 187 -3.41 29.13 -14.05
N SER A 188 -2.08 29.26 -14.16
CA SER A 188 -1.46 29.69 -15.41
C SER A 188 -1.70 28.67 -16.54
N ASP A 189 -2.17 29.15 -17.70
CA ASP A 189 -2.41 28.37 -18.93
C ASP A 189 -1.14 27.90 -19.67
N CYS A 190 0.04 28.24 -19.16
CA CYS A 190 1.31 27.80 -19.76
C CYS A 190 1.52 26.29 -19.64
N ALA A 191 2.22 25.71 -20.63
CA ALA A 191 2.63 24.31 -20.61
C ALA A 191 3.47 24.02 -19.35
N ARG A 192 2.94 23.15 -18.48
CA ARG A 192 3.58 22.78 -17.21
C ARG A 192 4.77 21.85 -17.43
N THR A 193 5.86 22.12 -16.73
CA THR A 193 7.02 21.22 -16.65
C THR A 193 6.99 20.43 -15.33
N SER A 194 7.42 19.16 -15.37
CA SER A 194 7.51 18.33 -14.17
C SER A 194 8.94 18.33 -13.62
N ILE A 195 9.09 18.67 -12.34
CA ILE A 195 10.37 18.59 -11.62
C ILE A 195 10.82 17.13 -11.44
N HIS A 196 9.86 16.19 -11.36
CA HIS A 196 10.16 14.77 -11.25
C HIS A 196 10.23 14.15 -12.63
N ALA A 197 11.45 14.12 -13.19
CA ALA A 197 11.72 13.44 -14.45
C ALA A 197 11.60 11.92 -14.29
N PHE A 198 10.52 11.37 -14.82
CA PHE A 198 10.20 9.94 -14.79
C PHE A 198 11.04 9.17 -15.81
N HIS A 199 12.18 8.64 -15.39
CA HIS A 199 12.92 7.67 -16.19
C HIS A 199 12.64 6.27 -15.68
N PHE A 200 12.05 5.43 -16.53
CA PHE A 200 12.02 3.99 -16.32
C PHE A 200 13.48 3.53 -16.37
N ARG A 201 14.08 3.26 -15.20
CA ARG A 201 15.52 2.95 -15.17
C ARG A 201 15.74 1.55 -15.69
N THR A 202 16.86 1.30 -16.34
CA THR A 202 17.21 -0.04 -16.85
C THR A 202 17.13 -1.15 -15.79
N ALA A 203 17.44 -0.84 -14.53
CA ALA A 203 17.28 -1.74 -13.39
C ALA A 203 15.82 -2.18 -13.14
N ASP A 204 14.85 -1.29 -13.39
CA ASP A 204 13.42 -1.55 -13.26
C ASP A 204 12.94 -2.50 -14.36
N ALA A 205 13.45 -2.33 -15.58
CA ALA A 205 13.17 -3.22 -16.71
C ALA A 205 13.76 -4.62 -16.49
N VAL A 206 14.99 -4.72 -16.00
CA VAL A 206 15.64 -6.01 -15.71
C VAL A 206 14.87 -6.79 -14.64
N ALA A 207 14.46 -6.14 -13.54
CA ALA A 207 13.68 -6.80 -12.49
C ALA A 207 12.32 -7.32 -13.01
N LEU A 208 11.65 -6.55 -13.87
CA LEU A 208 10.38 -6.94 -14.49
C LEU A 208 10.56 -8.11 -15.45
N VAL A 209 11.61 -8.11 -16.28
CA VAL A 209 11.91 -9.21 -17.21
C VAL A 209 12.22 -10.50 -16.44
N ILE A 210 13.03 -10.43 -15.38
CA ILE A 210 13.34 -11.59 -14.52
C ILE A 210 12.05 -12.17 -13.92
N TYR A 211 11.15 -11.29 -13.44
CA TYR A 211 9.87 -11.73 -12.89
C TYR A 211 8.98 -12.42 -13.93
N ILE A 212 8.91 -11.87 -15.15
CA ILE A 212 8.16 -12.48 -16.26
C ILE A 212 8.73 -13.85 -16.63
N ILE A 213 10.05 -13.98 -16.75
CA ILE A 213 10.70 -15.26 -17.07
C ILE A 213 10.42 -16.31 -16.00
N ALA A 214 10.51 -15.94 -14.72
CA ALA A 214 10.21 -16.85 -13.63
C ALA A 214 8.72 -17.25 -13.62
N ALA A 215 7.81 -16.31 -13.89
CA ALA A 215 6.39 -16.57 -13.99
C ALA A 215 6.02 -17.51 -15.15
N THR A 216 6.59 -17.29 -16.34
CA THR A 216 6.34 -18.16 -17.51
C THR A 216 6.94 -19.54 -17.31
N ALA A 217 8.09 -19.66 -16.64
CA ALA A 217 8.66 -20.96 -16.27
C ALA A 217 7.75 -21.75 -15.32
N ILE A 218 7.12 -21.10 -14.33
CA ILE A 218 6.17 -21.74 -13.41
C ILE A 218 4.92 -22.22 -14.17
N TYR A 219 4.40 -21.41 -15.10
CA TYR A 219 3.25 -21.81 -15.91
C TYR A 219 3.60 -22.98 -16.85
N GLY A 220 4.76 -22.90 -17.52
CA GLY A 220 5.25 -23.97 -18.40
C GLY A 220 5.48 -25.28 -17.65
N ALA A 221 5.99 -25.23 -16.41
CA ALA A 221 6.21 -26.41 -15.59
C ALA A 221 4.90 -27.15 -15.22
N GLY A 222 3.82 -26.42 -14.91
CA GLY A 222 2.53 -27.09 -14.69
C GLY A 222 1.82 -27.52 -15.97
N GLY A 223 2.05 -26.82 -17.10
CA GLY A 223 1.59 -27.29 -18.41
C GLY A 223 2.28 -28.57 -18.90
N MET A 224 3.48 -28.89 -18.40
CA MET A 224 4.19 -30.15 -18.68
C MET A 224 3.79 -31.30 -17.73
N MET A 225 3.05 -31.01 -16.65
CA MET A 225 2.63 -31.98 -15.63
C MET A 225 1.14 -32.35 -15.71
N ALA A 226 0.39 -31.71 -16.63
CA ALA A 226 -0.99 -32.05 -16.99
C ALA A 226 -1.03 -32.93 -18.24
#